data_AF-A0A8T1W343-F1
#
_entry.id   AF-A0A8T1W343-F1
#
_cell.length_a   1.000
_cell.length_b   1.000
_cell.length_c   1.000
_cell.angle_alpha   90.00
_cell.angle_beta   90.00
_cell.angle_gamma   90.00
#
_symmetry.space_group_name_H-M   'P 1'
#
loop_
_entity.id
_entity.type
_entity.pdbx_description
1 polymer ?
#
loop_
_entity_poly.entity_id
_entity_poly.type
_entity_poly.pdbx_seq_one_letter_code
_entity_poly.pdbx_strand_id
1 'polypeptide(L)'
;MNEASKATLFNALAWVDALKTHGGVDVQEVDAALKRLTEAFGVDVHDAEQKRQLAVNGEASFDEIFAAGLKALDLETGTGEAKSEVDEDPVVKKHPELWKKWVAKLESKGFFKGAAPGTAEHATRTNKALVKFKEKFGDVKPELSKEEKEAKAEEVKAQGNAALSSQDYEGAAKLYREALQLSSDGPSSHIYHSNLAAALMYLGKYAEVIDHCELSIALKPSYVKAYSRMGSAQGQLKDFDGAIDTFRRGLEVDSTNAACRDGLADAERKLRQMQTAPAASAPAGGAGGMPDLSSLASMLGGGGGGLGDLMNNPQMMQMAQSMMQNPQMMQMAQNMMQNPDMLNNLMGGAGGAAPSAGSAGSGGMPDMSGLMNSPELMAARSDPDLANFFRDVDNEGPSAAMRHMSNPKVSQLMQSVMSRMQG
;
A
#
# COMPACT_ATOMS: atom_id res chain seq x y z
N MET A 1 -16.32 -18.45 65.74
CA MET A 1 -15.39 -17.32 65.53
C MET A 1 -14.39 -17.27 66.67
N ASN A 2 -13.09 -17.10 66.39
CA ASN A 2 -12.08 -16.95 67.46
C ASN A 2 -12.16 -15.55 68.10
N GLU A 3 -11.56 -15.36 69.28
CA GLU A 3 -11.67 -14.10 70.04
C GLU A 3 -11.08 -12.89 69.29
N ALA A 4 -10.01 -13.07 68.52
CA ALA A 4 -9.44 -12.01 67.70
C ALA A 4 -10.42 -11.54 66.61
N SER A 5 -11.08 -12.48 65.92
CA SER A 5 -12.10 -12.17 64.92
C SER A 5 -13.34 -11.52 65.54
N LYS A 6 -13.71 -11.87 66.78
CA LYS A 6 -14.80 -11.20 67.51
C LYS A 6 -14.44 -9.76 67.86
N ALA A 7 -13.22 -9.52 68.30
CA ALA A 7 -12.73 -8.17 68.59
C ALA A 7 -12.71 -7.28 67.34
N THR A 8 -12.20 -7.79 66.20
CA THR A 8 -12.25 -7.06 64.93
C THR A 8 -13.69 -6.72 64.53
N LEU A 9 -14.59 -7.71 64.55
CA LEU A 9 -15.98 -7.49 64.15
C LEU A 9 -16.69 -6.52 65.10
N PHE A 10 -16.44 -6.62 66.40
CA PHE A 10 -16.96 -5.69 67.41
C PHE A 10 -16.56 -4.24 67.09
N ASN A 11 -15.28 -4.00 66.79
CA ASN A 11 -14.78 -2.66 66.45
C ASN A 11 -15.36 -2.13 65.12
N ALA A 12 -15.55 -3.01 64.12
CA ALA A 12 -16.22 -2.65 62.87
C ALA A 12 -17.66 -2.19 63.09
N LEU A 13 -18.42 -2.98 63.84
CA LEU A 13 -19.81 -2.68 64.16
C LEU A 13 -19.93 -1.42 65.02
N ALA A 14 -18.99 -1.18 65.95
CA ALA A 14 -18.99 0.00 66.80
C ALA A 14 -18.75 1.29 65.98
N TRP A 15 -17.94 1.22 64.93
CA TRP A 15 -17.78 2.32 63.98
C TRP A 15 -19.04 2.55 63.14
N VAL A 16 -19.68 1.48 62.66
CA VAL A 16 -20.96 1.58 61.93
C VAL A 16 -22.05 2.19 62.82
N ASP A 17 -22.09 1.84 64.11
CA ASP A 17 -22.99 2.45 65.09
C ASP A 17 -22.71 3.95 65.30
N ALA A 18 -21.43 4.37 65.29
CA ALA A 18 -21.06 5.77 65.41
C ALA A 18 -21.51 6.62 64.20
N LEU A 19 -21.74 6.03 63.02
CA LEU A 19 -22.25 6.74 61.84
C LEU A 19 -23.64 7.34 62.03
N LYS A 20 -24.42 6.84 63.00
CA LYS A 20 -25.72 7.43 63.37
C LYS A 20 -25.62 8.90 63.79
N THR A 21 -24.43 9.35 64.19
CA THR A 21 -24.18 10.74 64.60
C THR A 21 -23.86 11.67 63.41
N HIS A 22 -23.68 11.13 62.20
CA HIS A 22 -23.37 11.90 60.99
C HIS A 22 -24.63 12.29 60.20
N GLY A 23 -24.72 13.55 59.78
CA GLY A 23 -25.84 14.05 58.98
C GLY A 23 -25.91 13.40 57.60
N GLY A 24 -27.10 12.94 57.21
CA GLY A 24 -27.35 12.28 55.93
C GLY A 24 -27.32 10.75 55.96
N VAL A 25 -27.08 10.15 57.13
CA VAL A 25 -27.16 8.69 57.34
C VAL A 25 -28.56 8.32 57.83
N ASP A 26 -29.20 7.33 57.18
CA ASP A 26 -30.46 6.77 57.65
C ASP A 26 -30.21 5.84 58.85
N VAL A 27 -30.58 6.34 60.04
CA VAL A 27 -30.39 5.64 61.31
C VAL A 27 -31.14 4.30 61.33
N GLN A 28 -32.29 4.19 60.66
CA GLN A 28 -33.09 2.96 60.65
C GLN A 28 -32.42 1.85 59.83
N GLU A 29 -31.76 2.20 58.73
CA GLU A 29 -31.01 1.23 57.93
C GLU A 29 -29.77 0.74 58.66
N VAL A 30 -29.07 1.64 59.37
CA VAL A 30 -27.93 1.30 60.22
C VAL A 30 -28.35 0.37 61.36
N ASP A 31 -29.46 0.67 62.04
CA ASP A 31 -30.03 -0.19 63.09
C ASP A 31 -30.41 -1.59 62.56
N ALA A 32 -31.05 -1.65 61.39
CA ALA A 32 -31.41 -2.92 60.76
C ALA A 32 -30.17 -3.75 60.38
N ALA A 33 -29.12 -3.09 59.90
CA ALA A 33 -27.85 -3.75 59.56
C ALA A 33 -27.13 -4.28 60.81
N LEU A 34 -26.99 -3.45 61.85
CA LEU A 34 -26.38 -3.85 63.12
C LEU A 34 -27.13 -5.02 63.74
N LYS A 35 -28.46 -4.98 63.78
CA LYS A 35 -29.28 -6.07 64.32
C LYS A 35 -29.02 -7.40 63.60
N ARG A 36 -29.02 -7.39 62.26
CA ARG A 36 -28.76 -8.61 61.47
C ARG A 36 -27.35 -9.16 61.70
N LEU A 37 -26.36 -8.30 61.84
CA LEU A 37 -24.97 -8.69 62.08
C LEU A 37 -24.79 -9.22 63.51
N THR A 38 -25.44 -8.60 64.49
CA THR A 38 -25.47 -9.09 65.88
C THR A 38 -26.13 -10.47 65.97
N GLU A 39 -27.27 -10.68 65.30
CA GLU A 39 -27.93 -11.99 65.25
C GLU A 39 -27.08 -13.06 64.53
N ALA A 40 -26.41 -12.68 63.44
CA ALA A 40 -25.61 -13.62 62.64
C ALA A 40 -24.31 -14.06 63.33
N PHE A 41 -23.66 -13.15 64.06
CA PHE A 41 -22.30 -13.37 64.57
C PHE A 41 -22.21 -13.40 66.10
N GLY A 42 -23.29 -13.09 66.82
CA GLY A 42 -23.34 -13.09 68.28
C GLY A 42 -22.51 -11.97 68.94
N VAL A 43 -22.23 -10.90 68.19
CA VAL A 43 -21.44 -9.75 68.63
C VAL A 43 -22.34 -8.52 68.75
N ASP A 44 -22.46 -7.96 69.95
CA ASP A 44 -23.34 -6.82 70.24
C ASP A 44 -22.53 -5.65 70.79
N VAL A 45 -22.51 -4.56 70.03
CA VAL A 45 -21.76 -3.33 70.35
C VAL A 45 -22.34 -2.54 71.52
N HIS A 46 -23.58 -2.84 71.89
CA HIS A 46 -24.27 -2.27 73.04
C HIS A 46 -24.18 -3.15 74.30
N ASP A 47 -23.64 -4.37 74.20
CA ASP A 47 -23.38 -5.23 75.35
C ASP A 47 -22.14 -4.73 76.11
N ALA A 48 -22.33 -4.39 77.38
CA ALA A 48 -21.30 -3.76 78.21
C ALA A 48 -20.12 -4.69 78.52
N GLU A 49 -20.34 -6.01 78.58
CA GLU A 49 -19.29 -6.99 78.87
C GLU A 49 -18.48 -7.28 77.59
N GLN A 50 -19.14 -7.44 76.44
CA GLN A 50 -18.46 -7.55 75.15
C GLN A 50 -17.65 -6.28 74.84
N LYS A 51 -18.20 -5.10 75.12
CA LYS A 51 -17.48 -3.83 75.00
C LYS A 51 -16.24 -3.77 75.89
N ARG A 52 -16.27 -4.36 77.07
CA ARG A 52 -15.12 -4.39 77.99
C ARG A 52 -14.06 -5.42 77.57
N GLN A 53 -14.47 -6.54 76.97
CA GLN A 53 -13.59 -7.64 76.59
C GLN A 53 -13.01 -7.51 75.17
N LEU A 54 -13.77 -6.90 74.26
CA LEU A 54 -13.49 -6.90 72.82
C LEU A 54 -13.11 -5.52 72.27
N ALA A 55 -13.44 -4.42 72.97
CA ALA A 55 -13.02 -3.09 72.53
C ALA A 55 -11.51 -2.94 72.71
N VAL A 56 -10.81 -2.72 71.61
CA VAL A 56 -9.37 -2.42 71.63
C VAL A 56 -9.24 -0.89 71.72
N ASN A 57 -8.61 -0.41 72.79
CA ASN A 57 -8.37 1.02 72.99
C ASN A 57 -7.45 1.57 71.89
N GLY A 58 -8.04 2.30 70.95
CA GLY A 58 -7.38 3.29 70.08
C GLY A 58 -6.51 2.72 68.95
N GLU A 59 -6.66 3.32 67.77
CA GLU A 59 -5.75 3.24 66.61
C GLU A 59 -5.94 2.12 65.58
N ALA A 60 -6.96 1.26 65.68
CA ALA A 60 -7.28 0.39 64.54
C ALA A 60 -7.90 1.21 63.39
N SER A 61 -7.16 1.38 62.30
CA SER A 61 -7.60 2.07 61.09
C SER A 61 -8.71 1.29 60.37
N PHE A 62 -9.52 1.98 59.56
CA PHE A 62 -10.58 1.37 58.75
C PHE A 62 -10.05 0.18 57.92
N ASP A 63 -8.84 0.32 57.37
CA ASP A 63 -8.20 -0.70 56.56
C ASP A 63 -7.86 -1.97 57.36
N GLU A 64 -7.43 -1.83 58.62
CA GLU A 64 -7.12 -2.98 59.49
C GLU A 64 -8.39 -3.73 59.91
N ILE A 65 -9.46 -3.00 60.19
CA ILE A 65 -10.77 -3.56 60.54
C ILE A 65 -11.38 -4.28 59.32
N PHE A 66 -11.31 -3.66 58.15
CA PHE A 66 -11.84 -4.20 56.90
C PHE A 66 -11.07 -5.43 56.43
N ALA A 67 -9.74 -5.39 56.44
CA ALA A 67 -8.88 -6.53 56.06
C ALA A 67 -9.06 -7.73 57.00
N ALA A 68 -9.18 -7.49 58.32
CA ALA A 68 -9.42 -8.57 59.27
C ALA A 68 -10.84 -9.15 59.16
N GLY A 69 -11.84 -8.34 58.78
CA GLY A 69 -13.19 -8.80 58.45
C GLY A 69 -13.23 -9.72 57.22
N LEU A 70 -12.53 -9.37 56.15
CA LEU A 70 -12.42 -10.19 54.93
C LEU A 70 -11.74 -11.53 55.20
N LYS A 71 -10.65 -11.52 55.99
CA LYS A 71 -9.95 -12.73 56.42
C LYS A 71 -10.80 -13.65 57.31
N ALA A 72 -11.65 -13.09 58.17
CA ALA A 72 -12.54 -13.88 59.04
C ALA A 72 -13.70 -14.54 58.26
N LEU A 73 -14.05 -14.00 57.10
CA LEU A 73 -15.10 -14.52 56.21
C LEU A 73 -14.56 -15.50 55.15
N ASP A 74 -13.26 -15.83 55.20
CA ASP A 74 -12.56 -16.64 54.19
C ASP A 74 -12.68 -16.06 52.76
N LEU A 75 -12.85 -14.73 52.69
CA LEU A 75 -12.85 -13.97 51.47
C LEU A 75 -11.44 -13.41 51.28
N GLU A 76 -10.60 -14.14 50.54
CA GLU A 76 -9.24 -13.70 50.24
C GLU A 76 -9.26 -12.40 49.41
N THR A 77 -8.98 -11.27 50.05
CA THR A 77 -8.34 -10.14 49.36
C THR A 77 -6.87 -10.17 49.75
N GLY A 78 -6.03 -10.61 48.82
CA GLY A 78 -4.59 -10.77 49.05
C GLY A 78 -3.95 -9.50 49.59
N THR A 79 -3.38 -9.58 50.79
CA THR A 79 -2.37 -8.65 51.30
C THR A 79 -1.02 -8.94 50.66
N GLY A 80 -0.96 -8.89 49.33
CA GLY A 80 0.23 -8.32 48.71
C GLY A 80 0.08 -6.81 48.88
N GLU A 81 1.18 -6.07 49.02
CA GLU A 81 1.16 -4.69 48.55
C GLU A 81 0.46 -4.73 47.19
N ALA A 82 -0.74 -4.15 47.09
CA ALA A 82 -1.41 -4.03 45.82
C ALA A 82 -0.51 -3.07 45.04
N LYS A 83 0.51 -3.64 44.36
CA LYS A 83 1.26 -2.94 43.33
C LYS A 83 0.18 -2.33 42.48
N SER A 84 0.10 -1.00 42.53
CA SER A 84 -1.00 -0.34 41.87
C SER A 84 -0.97 -0.79 40.41
N GLU A 85 -2.13 -0.93 39.77
CA GLU A 85 -2.22 -1.27 38.34
C GLU A 85 -1.32 -0.36 37.46
N VAL A 86 -0.97 0.80 38.03
CA VAL A 86 -0.03 1.80 37.56
C VAL A 86 1.45 1.42 37.73
N ASP A 87 1.85 0.79 38.83
CA ASP A 87 3.23 0.33 39.07
C ASP A 87 3.60 -0.91 38.22
N GLU A 88 2.59 -1.69 37.84
CA GLU A 88 2.75 -2.81 36.92
C GLU A 88 2.76 -2.37 35.44
N ASP A 89 2.49 -1.09 35.16
CA ASP A 89 2.45 -0.54 33.82
C ASP A 89 3.82 -0.59 33.11
N PRO A 90 3.89 -1.07 31.85
CA PRO A 90 5.16 -1.24 31.13
C PRO A 90 5.99 0.04 31.01
N VAL A 91 5.34 1.20 30.85
CA VAL A 91 6.03 2.49 30.70
C VAL A 91 6.59 2.95 32.06
N VAL A 92 5.83 2.74 33.13
CA VAL A 92 6.24 3.05 34.50
C VAL A 92 7.39 2.14 34.95
N LYS A 93 7.33 0.84 34.65
CA LYS A 93 8.42 -0.11 34.90
C LYS A 93 9.70 0.22 34.15
N LYS A 94 9.59 0.71 32.91
CA LYS A 94 10.75 1.14 32.11
C LYS A 94 11.38 2.41 32.67
N HIS A 95 10.59 3.29 33.29
CA HIS A 95 11.03 4.60 33.77
C HIS A 95 10.56 4.91 35.20
N PRO A 96 10.92 4.10 36.21
CA PRO A 96 10.36 4.21 37.57
C PRO A 96 10.74 5.53 38.25
N GLU A 97 11.97 5.99 38.03
CA GLU A 97 12.45 7.25 38.61
C GLU A 97 11.86 8.50 37.93
N LEU A 98 11.48 8.40 36.66
CA LEU A 98 10.77 9.49 35.96
C LEU A 98 9.31 9.55 36.40
N TRP A 99 8.66 8.40 36.62
CA TRP A 99 7.31 8.34 37.16
C TRP A 99 7.23 8.98 38.54
N LYS A 100 8.14 8.62 39.46
CA LYS A 100 8.23 9.25 40.79
C LYS A 100 8.37 10.78 40.71
N LYS A 101 9.28 11.27 39.86
CA LYS A 101 9.49 12.73 39.65
C LYS A 101 8.26 13.41 39.03
N TRP A 102 7.56 12.72 38.14
CA TRP A 102 6.35 13.22 37.50
C TRP A 102 5.19 13.37 38.49
N VAL A 103 4.94 12.34 39.31
CA VAL A 103 3.90 12.36 40.35
C VAL A 103 4.20 13.44 41.39
N ALA A 104 5.43 13.54 41.89
CA ALA A 104 5.84 14.60 42.83
C ALA A 104 5.64 16.02 42.24
N LYS A 105 5.85 16.18 40.93
CA LYS A 105 5.57 17.45 40.25
C LYS A 105 4.08 17.77 40.14
N LEU A 106 3.22 16.76 40.03
CA LEU A 106 1.76 16.94 40.03
C LEU A 106 1.24 17.24 41.44
N GLU A 107 1.78 16.59 42.46
CA GLU A 107 1.49 16.85 43.87
C GLU A 107 1.83 18.27 44.29
N SER A 108 3.03 18.76 43.95
CA SER A 108 3.44 20.15 44.22
C SER A 108 2.59 21.20 43.50
N LYS A 109 1.91 20.82 42.41
CA LYS A 109 0.94 21.66 41.70
C LYS A 109 -0.49 21.55 42.26
N GLY A 110 -0.69 20.77 43.30
CA GLY A 110 -2.01 20.55 43.91
C GLY A 110 -2.94 19.69 43.05
N PHE A 111 -2.42 18.90 42.10
CA PHE A 111 -3.25 18.07 41.22
C PHE A 111 -4.07 17.03 42.00
N PHE A 112 -3.55 16.55 43.13
CA PHE A 112 -4.23 15.61 44.03
C PHE A 112 -4.96 16.31 45.21
N LYS A 113 -5.02 17.65 45.23
CA LYS A 113 -5.68 18.38 46.32
C LYS A 113 -7.17 18.01 46.40
N GLY A 114 -7.62 17.58 47.57
CA GLY A 114 -8.99 17.12 47.82
C GLY A 114 -9.23 15.64 47.52
N ALA A 115 -8.26 14.90 46.99
CA ALA A 115 -8.35 13.47 46.73
C ALA A 115 -7.33 12.73 47.62
N ALA A 116 -7.78 12.22 48.77
CA ALA A 116 -6.91 11.51 49.70
C ALA A 116 -6.44 10.16 49.11
N PRO A 117 -5.21 9.70 49.39
CA PRO A 117 -4.73 8.37 48.99
C PRO A 117 -5.74 7.27 49.39
N GLY A 118 -5.97 6.30 48.50
CA GLY A 118 -6.94 5.22 48.71
C GLY A 118 -8.39 5.56 48.30
N THR A 119 -8.73 6.82 48.03
CA THR A 119 -10.07 7.19 47.52
C THR A 119 -10.22 6.88 46.02
N ALA A 120 -11.45 6.60 45.58
CA ALA A 120 -11.77 6.42 44.15
C ALA A 120 -11.40 7.65 43.30
N GLU A 121 -11.51 8.85 43.90
CA GLU A 121 -11.11 10.08 43.24
C GLU A 121 -9.60 10.17 43.06
N HIS A 122 -8.81 9.75 44.06
CA HIS A 122 -7.37 9.66 43.94
C HIS A 122 -6.96 8.65 42.87
N ALA A 123 -7.54 7.45 42.85
CA ALA A 123 -7.29 6.44 41.81
C ALA A 123 -7.60 6.98 40.39
N THR A 124 -8.71 7.70 40.22
CA THR A 124 -9.08 8.34 38.95
C THR A 124 -8.05 9.39 38.52
N ARG A 125 -7.56 10.21 39.45
CA ARG A 125 -6.52 11.23 39.16
C ARG A 125 -5.18 10.58 38.85
N THR A 126 -4.81 9.50 39.54
CA THR A 126 -3.59 8.73 39.27
C THR A 126 -3.63 8.10 37.88
N ASN A 127 -4.76 7.52 37.47
CA ASN A 127 -4.94 6.99 36.11
C ASN A 127 -4.85 8.10 35.04
N LYS A 128 -5.41 9.28 35.29
CA LYS A 128 -5.24 10.44 34.39
C LYS A 128 -3.78 10.89 34.30
N ALA A 129 -3.06 10.89 35.43
CA ALA A 129 -1.63 11.20 35.47
C ALA A 129 -0.81 10.16 34.69
N LEU A 130 -1.17 8.88 34.78
CA LEU A 130 -0.55 7.78 34.04
C LEU A 130 -0.75 7.92 32.53
N VAL A 131 -1.97 8.22 32.07
CA VAL A 131 -2.23 8.47 30.64
C VAL A 131 -1.37 9.61 30.11
N LYS A 132 -1.29 10.73 30.85
CA LYS A 132 -0.45 11.88 30.46
C LYS A 132 1.04 11.58 30.53
N PHE A 133 1.45 10.71 31.45
CA PHE A 133 2.82 10.24 31.52
C PHE A 133 3.17 9.35 30.33
N LYS A 134 2.28 8.44 29.94
CA LYS A 134 2.43 7.62 28.72
C LYS A 134 2.45 8.46 27.44
N GLU A 135 1.63 9.49 27.33
CA GLU A 135 1.68 10.40 26.18
C GLU A 135 3.02 11.14 26.07
N LYS A 136 3.68 11.41 27.20
CA LYS A 136 4.86 12.27 27.26
C LYS A 136 6.19 11.51 27.34
N PHE A 137 6.17 10.34 27.95
CA PHE A 137 7.34 9.51 28.26
C PHE A 137 7.12 8.04 27.90
N GLY A 138 5.92 7.65 27.46
CA GLY A 138 5.72 6.36 26.83
C GLY A 138 6.27 6.42 25.42
N ASP A 139 7.31 5.63 25.16
CA ASP A 139 7.76 5.39 23.81
C ASP A 139 6.57 4.92 22.96
N VAL A 140 6.36 5.63 21.85
CA VAL A 140 5.30 5.39 20.86
C VAL A 140 5.42 3.96 20.32
N LYS A 141 4.56 3.04 20.78
CA LYS A 141 4.62 1.58 20.50
C LYS A 141 5.97 0.95 20.95
N PRO A 142 6.00 -0.33 21.38
CA PRO A 142 7.27 -1.02 21.42
C PRO A 142 7.83 -1.02 19.99
N GLU A 143 8.94 -0.30 19.76
CA GLU A 143 9.77 -0.60 18.61
C GLU A 143 10.13 -2.08 18.73
N LEU A 144 9.72 -2.88 17.75
CA LEU A 144 10.17 -4.27 17.64
C LEU A 144 11.69 -4.29 17.82
N SER A 145 12.21 -5.23 18.62
CA SER A 145 13.66 -5.43 18.73
C SER A 145 14.26 -5.66 17.35
N LYS A 146 15.58 -5.50 17.19
CA LYS A 146 16.22 -5.79 15.89
C LYS A 146 15.87 -7.21 15.43
N GLU A 147 15.92 -8.19 16.33
CA GLU A 147 15.57 -9.59 16.02
C GLU A 147 14.10 -9.76 15.63
N GLU A 148 13.18 -9.06 16.32
CA GLU A 148 11.75 -9.12 16.00
C GLU A 148 11.42 -8.42 14.67
N LYS A 149 12.11 -7.32 14.36
CA LYS A 149 12.03 -6.63 13.07
C LYS A 149 12.53 -7.52 11.93
N GLU A 150 13.64 -8.21 12.13
CA GLU A 150 14.19 -9.18 11.18
C GLU A 150 13.23 -10.36 10.97
N ALA A 151 12.73 -10.96 12.05
CA ALA A 151 11.79 -12.09 11.98
C ALA A 151 10.51 -11.70 11.25
N LYS A 152 9.98 -10.51 11.55
CA LYS A 152 8.79 -9.98 10.88
C LYS A 152 9.05 -9.67 9.40
N ALA A 153 10.21 -9.12 9.04
CA ALA A 153 10.57 -8.89 7.65
C ALA A 153 10.64 -10.21 6.85
N GLU A 154 11.19 -11.26 7.44
CA GLU A 154 11.25 -12.59 6.85
C GLU A 154 9.86 -13.23 6.68
N GLU A 155 8.98 -13.07 7.66
CA GLU A 155 7.57 -13.49 7.59
C GLU A 155 6.83 -12.74 6.47
N VAL A 156 6.92 -11.41 6.44
CA VAL A 156 6.29 -10.56 5.43
C VAL A 156 6.83 -10.89 4.04
N LYS A 157 8.13 -11.19 3.89
CA LYS A 157 8.69 -11.71 2.63
C LYS A 157 8.06 -13.04 2.24
N ALA A 158 7.89 -13.98 3.18
CA ALA A 158 7.27 -15.27 2.90
C ALA A 158 5.81 -15.10 2.44
N GLN A 159 5.07 -14.17 3.07
CA GLN A 159 3.74 -13.77 2.61
C GLN A 159 3.77 -13.16 1.20
N GLY A 160 4.77 -12.31 0.90
CA GLY A 160 4.98 -11.76 -0.44
C GLY A 160 5.25 -12.85 -1.49
N ASN A 161 6.01 -13.89 -1.15
CA ASN A 161 6.24 -15.03 -2.04
C ASN A 161 4.94 -15.83 -2.29
N ALA A 162 4.11 -15.99 -1.26
CA ALA A 162 2.80 -16.62 -1.39
C ALA A 162 1.87 -15.80 -2.29
N ALA A 163 1.77 -14.49 -2.06
CA ALA A 163 1.00 -13.57 -2.89
C ALA A 163 1.45 -13.61 -4.36
N LEU A 164 2.77 -13.61 -4.61
CA LEU A 164 3.33 -13.73 -5.95
C LEU A 164 2.93 -15.05 -6.63
N SER A 165 2.93 -16.15 -5.88
CA SER A 165 2.52 -17.47 -6.37
C SER A 165 1.02 -17.54 -6.66
N SER A 166 0.21 -16.78 -5.90
CA SER A 166 -1.23 -16.60 -6.11
C SER A 166 -1.58 -15.54 -7.16
N GLN A 167 -0.58 -15.00 -7.87
CA GLN A 167 -0.73 -13.94 -8.87
C GLN A 167 -1.28 -12.60 -8.34
N ASP A 168 -1.27 -12.39 -7.01
CA ASP A 168 -1.52 -11.09 -6.39
C ASP A 168 -0.23 -10.26 -6.41
N TYR A 169 0.05 -9.64 -7.56
CA TYR A 169 1.29 -8.94 -7.82
C TYR A 169 1.37 -7.61 -7.06
N GLU A 170 0.26 -6.88 -6.94
CA GLU A 170 0.17 -5.67 -6.12
C GLU A 170 0.39 -5.97 -4.64
N GLY A 171 -0.25 -7.01 -4.11
CA GLY A 171 -0.06 -7.47 -2.73
C GLY A 171 1.38 -7.91 -2.48
N ALA A 172 1.96 -8.70 -3.39
CA ALA A 172 3.36 -9.11 -3.31
C ALA A 172 4.31 -7.91 -3.29
N ALA A 173 4.14 -6.95 -4.19
CA ALA A 173 4.98 -5.75 -4.24
C ALA A 173 4.86 -4.90 -2.97
N LYS A 174 3.66 -4.79 -2.39
CA LYS A 174 3.46 -4.09 -1.11
C LYS A 174 4.20 -4.80 0.03
N LEU A 175 4.05 -6.12 0.13
CA LEU A 175 4.70 -6.92 1.18
C LEU A 175 6.23 -6.86 1.07
N TYR A 176 6.81 -6.96 -0.13
CA TYR A 176 8.27 -6.82 -0.26
C TYR A 176 8.78 -5.42 0.10
N ARG A 177 8.03 -4.35 -0.21
CA ARG A 177 8.38 -2.99 0.24
C ARG A 177 8.31 -2.86 1.76
N GLU A 178 7.33 -3.51 2.39
CA GLU A 178 7.24 -3.56 3.86
C GLU A 178 8.43 -4.34 4.45
N ALA A 179 8.81 -5.49 3.88
CA ALA A 179 9.98 -6.24 4.32
C ALA A 179 11.29 -5.43 4.21
N LEU A 180 11.44 -4.66 3.12
CA LEU A 180 12.57 -3.72 2.93
C LEU A 180 12.63 -2.63 4.01
N GLN A 181 11.48 -2.19 4.54
CA GLN A 181 11.41 -1.14 5.57
C GLN A 181 11.56 -1.69 6.99
N LEU A 182 11.10 -2.93 7.22
CA LEU A 182 11.09 -3.54 8.55
C LEU A 182 12.48 -4.02 8.97
N SER A 183 13.19 -4.73 8.09
CA SER A 183 14.55 -5.21 8.39
C SER A 183 15.52 -4.04 8.43
N SER A 184 16.38 -4.01 9.45
CA SER A 184 17.43 -2.98 9.54
C SER A 184 18.45 -3.11 8.41
N ASP A 185 18.65 -4.34 7.94
CA ASP A 185 19.48 -4.69 6.79
C ASP A 185 18.65 -4.81 5.49
N GLY A 186 17.35 -4.51 5.55
CA GLY A 186 16.39 -4.58 4.44
C GLY A 186 16.84 -3.80 3.22
N PRO A 187 17.19 -2.50 3.33
CA PRO A 187 17.73 -1.71 2.22
C PRO A 187 19.04 -2.27 1.65
N SER A 188 19.74 -3.12 2.40
CA SER A 188 20.97 -3.81 1.99
C SER A 188 20.72 -5.26 1.54
N SER A 189 19.46 -5.69 1.45
CA SER A 189 19.08 -7.05 1.08
C SER A 189 18.89 -7.19 -0.43
N HIS A 190 19.89 -7.77 -1.10
CA HIS A 190 19.82 -8.11 -2.52
C HIS A 190 18.59 -9.00 -2.84
N ILE A 191 18.18 -9.88 -1.91
CA ILE A 191 17.03 -10.78 -2.09
C ILE A 191 15.72 -9.99 -2.11
N TYR A 192 15.54 -9.05 -1.18
CA TYR A 192 14.29 -8.29 -1.08
C TYR A 192 14.10 -7.40 -2.31
N HIS A 193 15.17 -6.74 -2.76
CA HIS A 193 15.17 -5.99 -4.01
C HIS A 193 14.84 -6.87 -5.22
N SER A 194 15.44 -8.06 -5.34
CA SER A 194 15.13 -8.96 -6.47
C SER A 194 13.72 -9.55 -6.41
N ASN A 195 13.16 -9.77 -5.23
CA ASN A 195 11.79 -10.27 -5.07
C ASN A 195 10.76 -9.17 -5.39
N LEU A 196 11.02 -7.93 -4.96
CA LEU A 196 10.21 -6.79 -5.36
C LEU A 196 10.24 -6.58 -6.88
N ALA A 197 11.43 -6.64 -7.49
CA ALA A 197 11.60 -6.61 -8.94
C ALA A 197 10.79 -7.72 -9.64
N ALA A 198 10.64 -8.90 -9.02
CA ALA A 198 9.79 -9.97 -9.55
C ALA A 198 8.33 -9.56 -9.65
N ALA A 199 7.76 -8.99 -8.58
CA ALA A 199 6.38 -8.55 -8.55
C ALA A 199 6.14 -7.39 -9.53
N LEU A 200 7.05 -6.40 -9.54
CA LEU A 200 6.97 -5.24 -10.42
C LEU A 200 7.03 -5.60 -11.90
N MET A 201 7.73 -6.66 -12.25
CA MET A 201 7.79 -7.17 -13.63
C MET A 201 6.40 -7.58 -14.14
N TYR A 202 5.61 -8.27 -13.31
CA TYR A 202 4.24 -8.66 -13.65
C TYR A 202 3.27 -7.46 -13.69
N LEU A 203 3.57 -6.40 -12.93
CA LEU A 203 2.82 -5.15 -12.94
C LEU A 203 3.16 -4.22 -14.11
N GLY A 204 4.11 -4.60 -14.98
CA GLY A 204 4.56 -3.77 -16.10
C GLY A 204 5.38 -2.55 -15.69
N LYS A 205 5.83 -2.47 -14.44
CA LYS A 205 6.60 -1.34 -13.88
C LYS A 205 8.09 -1.48 -14.18
N TYR A 206 8.44 -1.58 -15.46
CA TYR A 206 9.78 -2.00 -15.91
C TYR A 206 10.92 -1.07 -15.50
N ALA A 207 10.68 0.23 -15.40
CA ALA A 207 11.70 1.17 -14.89
C ALA A 207 12.04 0.88 -13.41
N GLU A 208 11.03 0.70 -12.56
CA GLU A 208 11.24 0.34 -11.13
C GLU A 208 11.91 -1.04 -10.99
N VAL A 209 11.66 -1.97 -11.93
CA VAL A 209 12.35 -3.27 -11.96
C VAL A 209 13.85 -3.08 -12.15
N ILE A 210 14.25 -2.21 -13.09
CA ILE A 210 15.66 -1.92 -13.37
C ILE A 210 16.33 -1.33 -12.12
N ASP A 211 15.74 -0.29 -11.51
CA ASP A 211 16.30 0.36 -10.31
C ASP A 211 16.55 -0.66 -9.18
N HIS A 212 15.57 -1.53 -8.90
CA HIS A 212 15.73 -2.54 -7.86
C HIS A 212 16.69 -3.67 -8.24
N CYS A 213 16.78 -4.05 -9.52
CA CYS A 213 17.77 -5.00 -9.97
C CYS A 213 19.19 -4.44 -9.90
N GLU A 214 19.41 -3.16 -10.24
CA GLU A 214 20.70 -2.49 -10.10
C GLU A 214 21.15 -2.45 -8.64
N LEU A 215 20.24 -2.11 -7.71
CA LEU A 215 20.52 -2.18 -6.27
C LEU A 215 20.87 -3.60 -5.83
N SER A 216 20.11 -4.61 -6.28
CA SER A 216 20.39 -6.02 -5.97
C SER A 216 21.76 -6.46 -6.47
N ILE A 217 22.15 -6.05 -7.68
CA ILE A 217 23.46 -6.35 -8.28
C ILE A 217 24.58 -5.63 -7.53
N ALA A 218 24.40 -4.35 -7.18
CA ALA A 218 25.38 -3.59 -6.41
C ALA A 218 25.64 -4.22 -5.03
N LEU A 219 24.58 -4.72 -4.38
CA LEU A 219 24.67 -5.40 -3.08
C LEU A 219 25.27 -6.81 -3.20
N LYS A 220 24.93 -7.55 -4.26
CA LYS A 220 25.48 -8.89 -4.52
C LYS A 220 25.71 -9.11 -6.02
N PRO A 221 26.92 -8.82 -6.53
CA PRO A 221 27.23 -8.97 -7.96
C PRO A 221 27.11 -10.40 -8.49
N SER A 222 27.19 -11.41 -7.62
CA SER A 222 27.03 -12.82 -7.99
C SER A 222 25.56 -13.31 -8.06
N TYR A 223 24.59 -12.43 -7.83
CA TYR A 223 23.17 -12.81 -7.80
C TYR A 223 22.53 -12.80 -9.19
N VAL A 224 22.75 -13.86 -9.97
CA VAL A 224 22.34 -13.95 -11.39
C VAL A 224 20.85 -13.65 -11.65
N LYS A 225 19.96 -13.94 -10.70
CA LYS A 225 18.51 -13.66 -10.84
C LYS A 225 18.21 -12.17 -11.04
N ALA A 226 19.04 -11.27 -10.52
CA ALA A 226 18.84 -9.84 -10.74
C ALA A 226 19.18 -9.43 -12.19
N TYR A 227 20.24 -10.00 -12.78
CA TYR A 227 20.60 -9.77 -14.17
C TYR A 227 19.52 -10.26 -15.13
N SER A 228 19.01 -11.48 -14.92
CA SER A 228 17.97 -12.03 -15.82
C SER A 228 16.68 -11.21 -15.78
N ARG A 229 16.30 -10.68 -14.61
CA ARG A 229 15.15 -9.79 -14.45
C ARG A 229 15.38 -8.41 -15.07
N MET A 230 16.55 -7.80 -14.85
CA MET A 230 16.92 -6.51 -15.43
C MET A 230 16.92 -6.56 -16.96
N GLY A 231 17.59 -7.56 -17.55
CA GLY A 231 17.60 -7.75 -19.01
C GLY A 231 16.20 -7.97 -19.59
N SER A 232 15.35 -8.71 -18.88
CA SER A 232 13.95 -8.89 -19.27
C SER A 232 13.18 -7.57 -19.25
N ALA A 233 13.36 -6.74 -18.22
CA ALA A 233 12.71 -5.43 -18.10
C ALA A 233 13.19 -4.44 -19.18
N GLN A 234 14.50 -4.40 -19.46
CA GLN A 234 15.06 -3.61 -20.57
C GLN A 234 14.48 -4.04 -21.91
N GLY A 235 14.36 -5.36 -22.16
CA GLY A 235 13.71 -5.89 -23.35
C GLY A 235 12.23 -5.47 -23.49
N GLN A 236 11.49 -5.36 -22.38
CA GLN A 236 10.12 -4.84 -22.41
C GLN A 236 10.05 -3.34 -22.70
N LEU A 237 11.06 -2.57 -22.29
CA LEU A 237 11.24 -1.16 -22.66
C LEU A 237 11.80 -0.96 -24.07
N LYS A 238 12.05 -2.05 -24.82
CA LYS A 238 12.69 -2.05 -26.15
C LYS A 238 14.14 -1.53 -26.14
N ASP A 239 14.77 -1.48 -24.97
CA ASP A 239 16.20 -1.28 -24.84
C ASP A 239 16.92 -2.61 -25.05
N PHE A 240 16.97 -3.05 -26.31
CA PHE A 240 17.54 -4.36 -26.66
C PHE A 240 19.07 -4.38 -26.51
N ASP A 241 19.75 -3.27 -26.80
CA ASP A 241 21.19 -3.16 -26.60
C ASP A 241 21.56 -3.28 -25.11
N GLY A 242 20.85 -2.57 -24.23
CA GLY A 242 21.01 -2.70 -22.78
C GLY A 242 20.68 -4.09 -22.27
N ALA A 243 19.60 -4.71 -22.77
CA ALA A 243 19.24 -6.08 -22.41
C ALA A 243 20.34 -7.10 -22.77
N ILE A 244 20.94 -6.98 -23.96
CA ILE A 244 22.03 -7.84 -24.43
C ILE A 244 23.24 -7.73 -23.50
N ASP A 245 23.67 -6.51 -23.16
CA ASP A 245 24.78 -6.29 -22.22
C ASP A 245 24.49 -6.93 -20.86
N THR A 246 23.32 -6.64 -20.29
CA THR A 246 22.92 -7.16 -18.98
C THR A 246 22.88 -8.70 -18.96
N PHE A 247 22.32 -9.34 -20.00
CA PHE A 247 22.28 -10.80 -20.07
C PHE A 247 23.68 -11.41 -20.24
N ARG A 248 24.58 -10.78 -20.99
CA ARG A 248 25.97 -11.23 -21.11
C ARG A 248 26.69 -11.17 -19.77
N ARG A 249 26.58 -10.06 -19.03
CA ARG A 249 27.10 -9.96 -17.67
C ARG A 249 26.51 -11.03 -16.74
N GLY A 250 25.21 -11.33 -16.88
CA GLY A 250 24.57 -12.42 -16.15
C GLY A 250 25.19 -13.79 -16.46
N LEU A 251 25.58 -14.04 -17.71
CA LEU A 251 26.25 -15.27 -18.14
C LEU A 251 27.74 -15.32 -17.75
N GLU A 252 28.39 -14.18 -17.56
CA GLU A 252 29.73 -14.12 -16.95
C GLU A 252 29.69 -14.57 -15.48
N VAL A 253 28.59 -14.26 -14.77
CA VAL A 253 28.35 -14.68 -13.38
C VAL A 253 27.95 -16.17 -13.30
N ASP A 254 27.05 -16.61 -14.17
CA ASP A 254 26.61 -18.01 -14.27
C ASP A 254 26.37 -18.37 -15.75
N SER A 255 27.37 -19.01 -16.35
CA SER A 255 27.37 -19.38 -17.77
C SER A 255 26.32 -20.44 -18.14
N THR A 256 25.73 -21.12 -17.14
CA THR A 256 24.69 -22.13 -17.34
C THR A 256 23.27 -21.57 -17.18
N ASN A 257 23.14 -20.27 -16.88
CA ASN A 257 21.84 -19.66 -16.61
C ASN A 257 20.94 -19.64 -17.86
N ALA A 258 19.94 -20.51 -17.89
CA ALA A 258 19.02 -20.62 -19.02
C ALA A 258 18.27 -19.30 -19.28
N ALA A 259 17.79 -18.61 -18.23
CA ALA A 259 17.04 -17.37 -18.40
C ALA A 259 17.87 -16.26 -19.06
N CYS A 260 19.14 -16.09 -18.65
CA CYS A 260 20.03 -15.13 -19.31
C CYS A 260 20.35 -15.53 -20.76
N ARG A 261 20.59 -16.81 -21.01
CA ARG A 261 20.93 -17.32 -22.35
C ARG A 261 19.77 -17.20 -23.33
N ASP A 262 18.57 -17.55 -22.89
CA ASP A 262 17.35 -17.46 -23.70
C ASP A 262 16.95 -15.99 -23.92
N GLY A 263 17.07 -15.17 -22.86
CA GLY A 263 16.86 -13.72 -22.92
C GLY A 263 17.83 -13.00 -23.86
N LEU A 264 19.10 -13.36 -23.85
CA LEU A 264 20.12 -12.84 -24.78
C LEU A 264 19.72 -13.16 -26.23
N ALA A 265 19.41 -14.42 -26.52
CA ALA A 265 19.00 -14.84 -27.86
C ALA A 265 17.73 -14.12 -28.33
N ASP A 266 16.78 -13.85 -27.42
CA ASP A 266 15.58 -13.09 -27.74
C ASP A 266 15.85 -11.61 -28.01
N ALA A 267 16.67 -10.97 -27.18
CA ALA A 267 17.06 -9.58 -27.36
C ALA A 267 17.82 -9.36 -28.68
N GLU A 268 18.77 -10.24 -29.02
CA GLU A 268 19.51 -10.18 -30.29
C GLU A 268 18.59 -10.34 -31.52
N ARG A 269 17.62 -11.26 -31.45
CA ARG A 269 16.62 -11.42 -32.53
C ARG A 269 15.77 -10.16 -32.69
N LYS A 270 15.27 -9.60 -31.58
CA LYS A 270 14.42 -8.39 -31.60
C LYS A 270 15.17 -7.16 -32.09
N LEU A 271 16.43 -6.98 -31.68
CA LEU A 271 17.30 -5.91 -32.19
C LEU A 271 17.50 -6.03 -33.70
N ARG A 272 17.82 -7.24 -34.20
CA ARG A 272 17.96 -7.47 -35.64
C ARG A 272 16.67 -7.16 -36.39
N GLN A 273 15.51 -7.61 -35.88
CA GLN A 273 14.21 -7.32 -36.49
C GLN A 273 13.95 -5.81 -36.58
N MET A 274 14.26 -5.06 -35.51
CA MET A 274 14.10 -3.61 -35.46
C MET A 274 15.02 -2.88 -36.47
N GLN A 275 16.23 -3.40 -36.69
CA GLN A 275 17.18 -2.87 -37.68
C GLN A 275 16.81 -3.24 -39.12
N THR A 276 16.16 -4.38 -39.34
CA THR A 276 15.72 -4.83 -40.67
C THR A 276 14.32 -4.39 -41.06
N ALA A 277 13.58 -3.72 -40.16
CA ALA A 277 12.27 -3.17 -40.48
C ALA A 277 12.45 -2.08 -41.55
N PRO A 278 11.84 -2.21 -42.74
CA PRO A 278 11.87 -1.13 -43.71
C PRO A 278 11.25 0.09 -43.05
N ALA A 279 11.97 1.21 -43.05
CA ALA A 279 11.47 2.47 -42.53
C ALA A 279 10.06 2.70 -43.10
N ALA A 280 9.04 2.62 -42.25
CA ALA A 280 7.69 2.93 -42.64
C ALA A 280 7.73 4.35 -43.22
N SER A 281 7.44 4.45 -44.51
CA SER A 281 7.36 5.70 -45.26
C SER A 281 6.39 6.64 -44.55
N ALA A 282 6.95 7.62 -43.84
CA ALA A 282 6.18 8.72 -43.29
C ALA A 282 5.52 9.47 -44.46
N PRO A 283 4.21 9.77 -44.43
CA PRO A 283 3.64 10.72 -45.38
C PRO A 283 4.20 12.10 -45.02
N ALA A 284 5.07 12.62 -45.87
CA ALA A 284 5.65 13.94 -45.73
C ALA A 284 4.56 15.01 -45.89
N GLY A 285 4.02 15.48 -44.75
CA GLY A 285 3.19 16.67 -44.66
C GLY A 285 4.05 17.93 -44.54
N GLY A 286 4.32 18.56 -45.67
CA GLY A 286 4.49 20.01 -45.90
C GLY A 286 5.38 20.85 -44.97
N ALA A 287 6.58 21.20 -45.45
CA ALA A 287 7.06 22.58 -45.50
C ALA A 287 8.40 22.68 -46.26
N GLY A 288 8.37 23.21 -47.49
CA GLY A 288 9.37 24.18 -47.96
C GLY A 288 10.79 23.75 -48.37
N GLY A 289 11.14 22.46 -48.45
CA GLY A 289 12.45 22.01 -48.94
C GLY A 289 12.31 21.19 -50.22
N MET A 290 12.81 21.70 -51.34
CA MET A 290 12.81 20.99 -52.63
C MET A 290 13.54 19.63 -52.48
N PRO A 291 12.93 18.48 -52.83
CA PRO A 291 13.64 17.20 -52.89
C PRO A 291 14.75 17.27 -53.95
N ASP A 292 15.89 16.65 -53.64
CA ASP A 292 17.09 16.65 -54.47
C ASP A 292 16.83 16.11 -55.89
N LEU A 293 16.78 17.02 -56.87
CA LEU A 293 16.63 16.73 -58.29
C LEU A 293 17.79 15.91 -58.88
N SER A 294 18.88 15.71 -58.15
CA SER A 294 19.98 14.80 -58.54
C SER A 294 19.50 13.35 -58.63
N SER A 295 18.51 12.96 -57.84
CA SER A 295 17.94 11.60 -57.85
C SER A 295 16.89 11.39 -58.96
N LEU A 296 16.29 12.46 -59.49
CA LEU A 296 15.36 12.41 -60.64
C LEU A 296 16.10 12.51 -61.98
N ALA A 297 17.23 13.22 -62.03
CA ALA A 297 18.09 13.28 -63.22
C ALA A 297 18.69 11.91 -63.59
N SER A 298 19.04 11.08 -62.60
CA SER A 298 19.47 9.69 -62.82
C SER A 298 18.36 8.76 -63.31
N MET A 299 17.09 9.15 -63.16
CA MET A 299 15.94 8.35 -63.58
C MET A 299 15.40 8.75 -64.97
N LEU A 300 15.56 10.01 -65.38
CA LEU A 300 14.87 10.54 -66.58
C LEU A 300 15.77 10.94 -67.76
N GLY A 301 17.10 11.00 -67.64
CA GLY A 301 17.86 11.29 -68.85
C GLY A 301 19.36 11.49 -68.68
N GLY A 302 20.11 10.43 -68.99
CA GLY A 302 21.49 10.57 -69.42
C GLY A 302 22.40 9.46 -68.89
N GLY A 303 22.58 8.42 -69.69
CA GLY A 303 23.72 7.50 -69.56
C GLY A 303 23.37 6.09 -69.08
N GLY A 304 23.35 5.18 -70.05
CA GLY A 304 23.63 3.74 -69.91
C GLY A 304 23.44 3.08 -68.54
N GLY A 305 22.20 2.74 -68.22
CA GLY A 305 21.83 1.86 -67.10
C GLY A 305 20.51 1.19 -67.42
N GLY A 306 20.47 0.48 -68.54
CA GLY A 306 19.26 -0.18 -69.04
C GLY A 306 18.81 -1.29 -68.09
N LEU A 307 17.53 -1.65 -68.21
CA LEU A 307 16.79 -2.77 -67.62
C LEU A 307 17.58 -4.10 -67.39
N GLY A 308 18.76 -4.28 -67.99
CA GLY A 308 19.69 -5.37 -67.72
C GLY A 308 20.29 -5.38 -66.30
N ASP A 309 20.56 -4.23 -65.67
CA ASP A 309 21.10 -4.23 -64.29
C ASP A 309 20.03 -4.52 -63.23
N LEU A 310 18.75 -4.27 -63.55
CA LEU A 310 17.62 -4.69 -62.72
C LEU A 310 17.45 -6.22 -62.76
N MET A 311 17.78 -6.85 -63.89
CA MET A 311 17.64 -8.30 -64.13
C MET A 311 18.80 -9.14 -63.57
N ASN A 312 19.92 -8.50 -63.23
CA ASN A 312 21.12 -9.18 -62.74
C ASN A 312 21.23 -9.18 -61.20
N ASN A 313 20.16 -8.78 -60.50
CA ASN A 313 20.10 -8.76 -59.04
C ASN A 313 19.84 -10.19 -58.49
N PRO A 314 20.77 -10.81 -57.73
CA PRO A 314 20.64 -12.19 -57.23
C PRO A 314 19.42 -12.39 -56.33
N GLN A 315 19.04 -11.36 -55.57
CA GLN A 315 17.86 -11.39 -54.70
C GLN A 315 16.55 -11.31 -55.49
N MET A 316 16.52 -10.63 -56.63
CA MET A 316 15.34 -10.61 -57.50
C MET A 316 15.17 -11.94 -58.24
N MET A 317 16.26 -12.60 -58.61
CA MET A 317 16.21 -13.93 -59.23
C MET A 317 15.74 -15.01 -58.25
N GLN A 318 16.20 -14.97 -56.98
CA GLN A 318 15.68 -15.83 -55.90
C GLN A 318 14.23 -15.54 -55.56
N MET A 319 13.82 -14.27 -55.54
CA MET A 319 12.44 -13.88 -55.30
C MET A 319 11.52 -14.36 -56.43
N ALA A 320 11.93 -14.20 -57.69
CA ALA A 320 11.19 -14.71 -58.85
C ALA A 320 11.11 -16.24 -58.87
N GLN A 321 12.18 -16.94 -58.46
CA GLN A 321 12.17 -18.41 -58.33
C GLN A 321 11.26 -18.89 -57.19
N SER A 322 11.26 -18.21 -56.04
CA SER A 322 10.38 -18.51 -54.90
C SER A 322 8.91 -18.23 -55.25
N MET A 323 8.66 -17.20 -56.06
CA MET A 323 7.34 -16.83 -56.52
C MET A 323 6.80 -17.82 -57.57
N MET A 324 7.65 -18.34 -58.47
CA MET A 324 7.29 -19.40 -59.43
C MET A 324 7.09 -20.78 -58.79
N GLN A 325 7.76 -21.06 -57.67
CA GLN A 325 7.61 -22.32 -56.95
C GLN A 325 6.38 -22.34 -56.03
N ASN A 326 5.67 -21.21 -55.91
CA ASN A 326 4.50 -21.10 -55.04
C ASN A 326 3.23 -21.57 -55.79
N PRO A 327 2.68 -22.77 -55.48
CA PRO A 327 1.58 -23.37 -56.24
C PRO A 327 0.30 -22.52 -56.19
N GLN A 328 0.12 -21.78 -55.09
CA GLN A 328 -1.03 -20.90 -54.86
C GLN A 328 -1.00 -19.66 -55.74
N MET A 329 0.19 -19.15 -56.11
CA MET A 329 0.30 -17.97 -56.97
C MET A 329 0.11 -18.32 -58.44
N MET A 330 0.54 -19.51 -58.87
CA MET A 330 0.23 -20.02 -60.22
C MET A 330 -1.29 -20.24 -60.38
N GLN A 331 -1.97 -20.73 -59.34
CA GLN A 331 -3.44 -20.81 -59.31
C GLN A 331 -4.11 -19.43 -59.36
N MET A 332 -3.56 -18.43 -58.66
CA MET A 332 -4.11 -17.07 -58.66
C MET A 332 -3.93 -16.37 -60.02
N ALA A 333 -2.76 -16.51 -60.65
CA ALA A 333 -2.51 -16.00 -61.99
C ALA A 333 -3.40 -16.69 -63.04
N GLN A 334 -3.62 -18.00 -62.90
CA GLN A 334 -4.52 -18.76 -63.77
C GLN A 334 -5.99 -18.34 -63.57
N ASN A 335 -6.41 -18.02 -62.34
CA ASN A 335 -7.74 -17.45 -62.06
C ASN A 335 -7.91 -16.02 -62.58
N MET A 336 -6.85 -15.20 -62.56
CA MET A 336 -6.89 -13.84 -63.07
C MET A 336 -6.95 -13.80 -64.61
N MET A 337 -6.26 -14.72 -65.28
CA MET A 337 -6.29 -14.85 -66.73
C MET A 337 -7.63 -15.39 -67.26
N GLN A 338 -8.38 -16.09 -66.40
CA GLN A 338 -9.73 -16.57 -66.69
C GLN A 338 -10.82 -15.52 -66.42
N ASN A 339 -10.50 -14.38 -65.79
CA ASN A 339 -11.49 -13.39 -65.37
C ASN A 339 -11.12 -11.97 -65.85
N PRO A 340 -11.39 -11.64 -67.13
CA PRO A 340 -11.03 -10.35 -67.73
C PRO A 340 -11.70 -9.12 -67.08
N ASP A 341 -12.79 -9.30 -66.32
CA ASP A 341 -13.50 -8.19 -65.65
C ASP A 341 -12.76 -7.64 -64.41
N MET A 342 -11.86 -8.41 -63.82
CA MET A 342 -11.11 -7.97 -62.63
C MET A 342 -9.99 -6.96 -62.99
N LEU A 343 -9.45 -7.05 -64.21
CA LEU A 343 -8.42 -6.12 -64.70
C LEU A 343 -8.99 -4.73 -65.03
N ASN A 344 -10.26 -4.67 -65.44
CA ASN A 344 -10.95 -3.43 -65.81
C ASN A 344 -11.28 -2.55 -64.59
N ASN A 345 -11.60 -3.17 -63.44
CA ASN A 345 -11.82 -2.46 -62.18
C ASN A 345 -10.53 -1.95 -61.51
N LEU A 346 -9.38 -2.54 -61.82
CA LEU A 346 -8.09 -2.13 -61.25
C LEU A 346 -7.47 -0.94 -62.01
N MET A 347 -7.73 -0.83 -63.32
CA MET A 347 -7.19 0.22 -64.19
C MET A 347 -8.10 1.45 -64.33
N GLY A 348 -9.32 1.42 -63.80
CA GLY A 348 -10.31 2.52 -63.93
C GLY A 348 -10.20 3.64 -62.88
N GLY A 349 -9.29 3.55 -61.90
CA GLY A 349 -9.21 4.49 -60.76
C GLY A 349 -8.29 5.70 -60.95
N ALA A 350 -7.65 5.87 -62.11
CA ALA A 350 -6.63 6.91 -62.33
C ALA A 350 -6.94 7.73 -63.58
N GLY A 351 -7.81 8.74 -63.45
CA GLY A 351 -8.03 9.71 -64.54
C GLY A 351 -9.12 10.76 -64.28
N GLY A 352 -8.70 11.94 -63.81
CA GLY A 352 -9.24 13.21 -64.32
C GLY A 352 -10.37 13.93 -63.55
N ALA A 353 -9.98 15.08 -62.98
CA ALA A 353 -10.71 16.34 -62.84
C ALA A 353 -11.96 16.45 -61.92
N ALA A 354 -11.87 17.43 -61.02
CA ALA A 354 -12.86 17.86 -60.05
C ALA A 354 -14.20 18.32 -60.67
N PRO A 355 -15.29 18.14 -59.91
CA PRO A 355 -16.22 19.24 -59.71
C PRO A 355 -16.43 19.55 -58.21
N SER A 356 -16.71 20.83 -58.01
CA SER A 356 -16.97 21.55 -56.78
C SER A 356 -18.10 21.01 -55.90
N ALA A 357 -17.92 21.21 -54.59
CA ALA A 357 -18.92 21.45 -53.55
C ALA A 357 -20.06 20.42 -53.39
N GLY A 358 -19.84 19.51 -52.43
CA GLY A 358 -20.87 18.66 -51.84
C GLY A 358 -20.26 17.78 -50.76
N SER A 359 -19.85 18.38 -49.63
CA SER A 359 -19.28 17.63 -48.50
C SER A 359 -20.36 16.80 -47.82
N ALA A 360 -20.32 15.49 -48.02
CA ALA A 360 -20.96 14.51 -47.15
C ALA A 360 -19.93 13.43 -46.82
N GLY A 361 -19.62 13.29 -45.53
CA GLY A 361 -18.94 12.11 -45.00
C GLY A 361 -17.51 12.27 -44.46
N SER A 362 -17.21 13.34 -43.72
CA SER A 362 -16.13 13.31 -42.73
C SER A 362 -16.74 13.44 -41.34
N GLY A 363 -16.67 12.38 -40.53
CA GLY A 363 -17.03 12.42 -39.11
C GLY A 363 -16.04 13.30 -38.36
N GLY A 364 -16.30 14.61 -38.38
CA GLY A 364 -15.60 15.59 -37.58
C GLY A 364 -15.93 15.40 -36.10
N MET A 365 -14.90 15.41 -35.27
CA MET A 365 -15.02 15.44 -33.81
C MET A 365 -15.90 16.65 -33.43
N PRO A 366 -16.96 16.48 -32.62
CA PRO A 366 -17.83 17.60 -32.24
C PRO A 366 -17.04 18.66 -31.46
N ASP A 367 -17.44 19.92 -31.63
CA ASP A 367 -16.84 21.08 -30.94
C ASP A 367 -16.95 20.91 -29.41
N MET A 368 -15.81 20.57 -28.79
CA MET A 368 -15.68 20.36 -27.34
C MET A 368 -15.80 21.65 -26.51
N SER A 369 -15.81 22.84 -27.13
CA SER A 369 -15.92 24.11 -26.38
C SER A 369 -17.29 24.30 -25.74
N GLY A 370 -18.36 23.75 -26.34
CA GLY A 370 -19.69 23.75 -25.75
C GLY A 370 -19.86 22.75 -24.60
N LEU A 371 -19.00 21.72 -24.53
CA LEU A 371 -19.08 20.64 -23.55
C LEU A 371 -18.56 21.06 -22.17
N MET A 372 -17.48 21.86 -22.10
CA MET A 372 -16.88 22.33 -20.84
C MET A 372 -17.80 23.20 -19.97
N ASN A 373 -18.88 23.75 -20.54
CA ASN A 373 -19.83 24.64 -19.85
C ASN A 373 -21.20 23.96 -19.55
N SER A 374 -21.30 22.64 -19.60
CA SER A 374 -22.55 21.95 -19.24
C SER A 374 -22.88 22.13 -17.74
N PRO A 375 -24.17 22.28 -17.37
CA PRO A 375 -24.56 22.39 -15.97
C PRO A 375 -24.11 21.22 -15.09
N GLU A 376 -23.97 20.02 -15.66
CA GLU A 376 -23.49 18.82 -14.96
C GLU A 376 -21.97 18.85 -14.72
N LEU A 377 -21.19 19.33 -15.70
CA LEU A 377 -19.75 19.55 -15.50
C LEU A 377 -19.51 20.67 -14.47
N MET A 378 -20.36 21.70 -14.44
CA MET A 378 -20.32 22.72 -13.38
C MET A 378 -20.69 22.18 -12.00
N ALA A 379 -21.72 21.34 -11.89
CA ALA A 379 -22.06 20.69 -10.62
C ALA A 379 -20.94 19.73 -10.16
N ALA A 380 -20.35 18.97 -11.09
CA ALA A 380 -19.26 18.04 -10.84
C ALA A 380 -17.96 18.74 -10.41
N ARG A 381 -17.71 20.00 -10.82
CA ARG A 381 -16.56 20.80 -10.35
C ARG A 381 -16.57 21.07 -8.84
N SER A 382 -17.74 20.93 -8.20
CA SER A 382 -17.87 21.09 -6.75
C SER A 382 -17.58 19.79 -5.97
N ASP A 383 -17.39 18.65 -6.66
CA ASP A 383 -17.07 17.36 -6.02
C ASP A 383 -15.55 17.30 -5.73
N PRO A 384 -15.13 17.16 -4.45
CA PRO A 384 -13.71 17.06 -4.09
C PRO A 384 -12.99 15.88 -4.76
N ASP A 385 -13.71 14.79 -5.04
CA ASP A 385 -13.13 13.58 -5.65
C ASP A 385 -12.83 13.77 -7.15
N LEU A 386 -13.35 14.83 -7.75
CA LEU A 386 -13.13 15.20 -9.15
C LEU A 386 -12.19 16.41 -9.30
N ALA A 387 -11.73 17.01 -8.20
CA ALA A 387 -10.91 18.22 -8.22
C ALA A 387 -9.61 18.06 -9.03
N ASN A 388 -8.92 16.92 -8.88
CA ASN A 388 -7.70 16.64 -9.65
C ASN A 388 -8.00 16.43 -11.14
N PHE A 389 -9.11 15.77 -11.48
CA PHE A 389 -9.55 15.60 -12.86
C PHE A 389 -9.80 16.95 -13.54
N PHE A 390 -10.60 17.83 -12.91
CA PHE A 390 -10.90 19.14 -13.48
C PHE A 390 -9.67 20.05 -13.58
N ARG A 391 -8.81 20.04 -12.56
CA ARG A 391 -7.55 20.81 -12.59
C ARG A 391 -6.67 20.38 -13.77
N ASP A 392 -6.52 19.09 -14.00
CA ASP A 392 -5.64 18.57 -15.06
C ASP A 392 -6.26 18.78 -16.45
N VAL A 393 -7.60 18.66 -16.59
CA VAL A 393 -8.32 18.98 -17.84
C VAL A 393 -8.28 20.48 -18.16
N ASP A 394 -8.35 21.36 -17.16
CA ASP A 394 -8.23 22.81 -17.35
C ASP A 394 -6.81 23.23 -17.78
N ASN A 395 -5.79 22.54 -17.28
CA ASN A 395 -4.38 22.86 -17.56
C ASN A 395 -3.85 22.21 -18.85
N GLU A 396 -4.26 20.98 -19.16
CA GLU A 396 -3.70 20.17 -20.25
C GLU A 396 -4.71 19.84 -21.35
N GLY A 397 -5.97 20.27 -21.20
CA GLY A 397 -7.03 20.05 -22.16
C GLY A 397 -7.68 18.66 -22.09
N PRO A 398 -8.61 18.35 -23.02
CA PRO A 398 -9.46 17.15 -22.98
C PRO A 398 -8.69 15.81 -22.99
N SER A 399 -7.45 15.79 -23.46
CA SER A 399 -6.59 14.60 -23.44
C SER A 399 -6.23 14.12 -22.04
N ALA A 400 -6.23 15.01 -21.04
CA ALA A 400 -5.96 14.65 -19.66
C ALA A 400 -7.08 13.81 -19.03
N ALA A 401 -8.30 13.87 -19.57
CA ALA A 401 -9.43 13.10 -19.08
C ALA A 401 -9.17 11.59 -19.08
N MET A 402 -8.39 11.10 -20.05
CA MET A 402 -8.07 9.67 -20.20
C MET A 402 -7.25 9.10 -19.03
N ARG A 403 -6.44 9.93 -18.34
CA ARG A 403 -5.62 9.49 -17.19
C ARG A 403 -6.45 9.24 -15.93
N HIS A 404 -7.63 9.86 -15.87
CA HIS A 404 -8.54 9.79 -14.73
C HIS A 404 -9.70 8.81 -14.95
N MET A 405 -9.73 8.08 -16.08
CA MET A 405 -10.77 7.09 -16.41
C MET A 405 -10.84 5.91 -15.43
N SER A 406 -9.79 5.68 -14.64
CA SER A 406 -9.77 4.70 -13.55
C SER A 406 -10.60 5.16 -12.34
N ASN A 407 -10.93 6.45 -12.23
CA ASN A 407 -11.85 6.96 -11.21
C ASN A 407 -13.30 6.68 -11.65
N PRO A 408 -14.08 5.91 -10.85
CA PRO A 408 -15.46 5.55 -11.22
C PRO A 408 -16.37 6.76 -11.45
N LYS A 409 -16.18 7.85 -10.69
CA LYS A 409 -16.95 9.09 -10.83
C LYS A 409 -16.61 9.82 -12.13
N VAL A 410 -15.34 9.80 -12.55
CA VAL A 410 -14.89 10.39 -13.83
C VAL A 410 -15.45 9.59 -15.00
N SER A 411 -15.41 8.26 -14.92
CA SER A 411 -15.98 7.38 -15.95
C SER A 411 -17.50 7.59 -16.11
N GLN A 412 -18.24 7.69 -14.98
CA GLN A 412 -19.68 7.98 -15.00
C GLN A 412 -19.99 9.38 -15.55
N LEU A 413 -19.20 10.39 -15.19
CA LEU A 413 -19.34 11.75 -15.72
C LEU A 413 -19.10 11.80 -17.24
N MET A 414 -18.07 11.10 -17.73
CA MET A 414 -17.76 11.04 -19.16
C MET A 414 -18.85 10.26 -19.92
N GLN A 415 -19.39 9.18 -19.34
CA GLN A 415 -20.49 8.41 -19.92
C GLN A 415 -21.79 9.21 -20.00
N SER A 416 -22.13 10.01 -18.97
CA SER A 416 -23.34 10.85 -18.99
C SER A 416 -23.22 11.96 -20.04
N VAL A 417 -22.05 12.59 -20.15
CA VAL A 417 -21.76 13.60 -21.17
C VAL A 417 -21.81 13.00 -22.58
N MET A 418 -21.19 11.82 -22.78
CA MET A 418 -21.22 11.10 -24.07
C MET A 418 -22.61 10.62 -24.47
N SER A 419 -23.42 10.13 -23.52
CA SER A 419 -24.78 9.67 -23.82
C SER A 419 -25.68 10.81 -24.31
N ARG A 420 -25.42 12.03 -23.84
CA ARG A 420 -26.13 13.24 -24.29
C ARG A 420 -25.69 13.75 -25.66
N MET A 421 -24.53 13.30 -26.17
CA MET A 421 -24.09 13.61 -27.54
C MET A 421 -24.75 12.70 -28.59
N GLN A 422 -25.35 11.59 -28.18
CA GLN A 422 -25.92 10.57 -29.08
C GLN A 422 -27.46 10.67 -29.23
N GLY A 423 -28.12 11.52 -28.44
CA GLY A 423 -29.53 11.86 -28.57
C GLY A 423 -29.70 13.32 -28.93
#